data_AF-S8D718-F1
#
_entry.id   AF-S8D718-F1
#
_cell.length_a   1.000
_cell.length_b   1.000
_cell.length_c   1.000
_cell.angle_alpha   90.00
_cell.angle_beta   90.00
_cell.angle_gamma   90.00
#
_symmetry.space_group_name_H-M   'P 1'
#
loop_
_entity.id
_entity.type
_entity.pdbx_description
1 polymer ?
#
loop_
_entity_poly.entity_id
_entity_poly.type
_entity_poly.pdbx_seq_one_letter_code
_entity_poly.pdbx_strand_id
1 'polypeptide(L)'
;IRVQEVQAAISPINLLQPNSEPSRMSRSLSEPAFKKAKGIPRVNSFFRVVLSTPRPKNDESPPETSTSATGDGGVRAESGEDIPEEEAVCRICLVELCEGGETTLKMECSCRGELALAHRDCAVKWFSIKGNKTCDVCKQEVRNLPVTLLR
;
A
#
# COMPACT_ATOMS: atom_id res chain seq x y z
N ILE A 1 17.57 -60.42 35.44
CA ILE A 1 17.41 -58.99 35.83
C ILE A 1 16.06 -58.56 35.26
N ARG A 2 15.07 -58.31 36.12
CA ARG A 2 13.66 -58.06 35.76
C ARG A 2 13.55 -56.73 35.02
N VAL A 3 12.93 -56.74 33.84
CA VAL A 3 12.41 -55.52 33.21
C VAL A 3 11.12 -55.13 33.92
N GLN A 4 11.11 -53.96 34.55
CA GLN A 4 9.91 -53.39 35.18
C GLN A 4 9.18 -52.54 34.15
N GLU A 5 7.96 -52.96 33.78
CA GLU A 5 7.01 -52.14 33.03
C GLU A 5 6.57 -50.94 33.89
N VAL A 6 6.84 -49.74 33.41
CA VAL A 6 6.23 -48.50 33.93
C VAL A 6 4.86 -48.34 33.28
N GLN A 7 3.81 -48.69 34.01
CA GLN A 7 2.44 -48.34 33.63
C GLN A 7 2.24 -46.83 33.84
N ALA A 8 2.26 -46.07 32.75
CA ALA A 8 1.79 -44.69 32.75
C ALA A 8 0.25 -44.69 32.77
N ALA A 9 -0.34 -44.33 33.90
CA ALA A 9 -1.78 -44.09 34.02
C ALA A 9 -2.16 -42.85 33.20
N ILE A 10 -2.85 -43.04 32.08
CA ILE A 10 -3.42 -41.97 31.27
C ILE A 10 -4.76 -41.60 31.89
N SER A 11 -4.82 -40.45 32.56
CA SER A 11 -6.08 -39.86 33.05
C SER A 11 -6.97 -39.44 31.86
N PRO A 12 -8.31 -39.61 31.93
CA PRO A 12 -9.17 -39.18 30.84
C PRO A 12 -9.19 -37.65 30.70
N ILE A 13 -9.07 -37.19 29.46
CA ILE A 13 -9.20 -35.79 29.06
C ILE A 13 -10.67 -35.40 29.26
N ASN A 14 -10.95 -34.47 30.16
CA ASN A 14 -12.25 -33.80 30.23
C ASN A 14 -12.46 -32.98 28.95
N LEU A 15 -13.34 -33.46 28.06
CA LEU A 15 -13.90 -32.66 26.97
C LEU A 15 -14.81 -31.59 27.56
N LEU A 16 -14.29 -30.39 27.78
CA LEU A 16 -15.12 -29.21 27.99
C LEU A 16 -15.69 -28.79 26.63
N GLN A 17 -17.01 -28.93 26.47
CA GLN A 17 -17.75 -28.42 25.32
C GLN A 17 -17.73 -26.87 25.32
N PRO A 18 -17.74 -26.24 24.13
CA PRO A 18 -17.55 -24.80 23.97
C PRO A 18 -18.80 -24.06 24.42
N ASN A 19 -18.68 -23.26 25.48
CA ASN A 19 -19.75 -22.35 25.88
C ASN A 19 -19.74 -21.16 24.89
N SER A 20 -20.77 -21.10 24.06
CA SER A 20 -21.09 -20.00 23.18
C SER A 20 -21.54 -18.78 23.98
N GLU A 21 -20.82 -17.67 23.86
CA GLU A 21 -21.34 -16.32 24.08
C GLU A 21 -20.42 -15.34 23.31
N PRO A 22 -20.89 -14.65 22.26
CA PRO A 22 -20.11 -13.58 21.66
C PRO A 22 -20.04 -12.44 22.67
N SER A 23 -18.87 -12.26 23.28
CA SER A 23 -18.60 -11.10 24.13
C SER A 23 -18.83 -9.83 23.30
N ARG A 24 -19.99 -9.20 23.53
CA ARG A 24 -20.34 -7.92 22.93
C ARG A 24 -19.45 -6.88 23.57
N MET A 25 -18.37 -6.54 22.88
CA MET A 25 -17.52 -5.42 23.27
C MET A 25 -18.37 -4.16 23.27
N SER A 26 -18.66 -3.65 24.46
CA SER A 26 -19.34 -2.37 24.63
C SER A 26 -18.37 -1.30 24.15
N ARG A 27 -18.67 -0.68 23.01
CA ARG A 27 -17.90 0.46 22.48
C ARG A 27 -18.12 1.62 23.44
N SER A 28 -17.10 1.97 24.20
CA SER A 28 -17.08 3.19 25.02
C SER A 28 -17.24 4.40 24.11
N LEU A 29 -18.32 5.16 24.30
CA LEU A 29 -18.51 6.46 23.68
C LEU A 29 -17.71 7.49 24.47
N SER A 30 -16.40 7.53 24.24
CA SER A 30 -15.59 8.66 24.66
C SER A 30 -15.84 9.80 23.66
N GLU A 31 -16.83 10.66 23.92
CA GLU A 31 -16.91 11.96 23.23
C GLU A 31 -15.89 12.91 23.87
N PRO A 32 -14.81 13.32 23.16
CA PRO A 32 -14.06 14.47 23.59
C PRO A 32 -14.91 15.71 23.33
N ALA A 33 -15.25 16.44 24.39
CA ALA A 33 -15.85 17.76 24.30
C ALA A 33 -14.90 18.70 23.53
N PHE A 34 -15.08 18.79 22.21
CA PHE A 34 -14.33 19.68 21.35
C PHE A 34 -14.77 21.12 21.63
N LYS A 35 -14.04 21.79 22.51
CA LYS A 35 -14.09 23.24 22.63
C LYS A 35 -13.73 23.79 21.26
N LYS A 36 -14.65 24.54 20.65
CA LYS A 36 -14.54 25.14 19.32
C LYS A 36 -13.40 26.18 19.33
N ALA A 37 -12.16 25.70 19.25
CA ALA A 37 -11.02 26.53 18.97
C ALA A 37 -11.20 27.07 17.55
N LYS A 38 -11.12 28.40 17.44
CA LYS A 38 -11.15 29.15 16.19
C LYS A 38 -10.10 28.53 15.25
N GLY A 39 -10.55 27.74 14.28
CA GLY A 39 -9.67 27.07 13.32
C GLY A 39 -8.83 28.13 12.62
N ILE A 40 -7.53 28.06 12.83
CA ILE A 40 -6.56 28.63 11.90
C ILE A 40 -6.88 27.95 10.56
N PRO A 41 -6.99 28.67 9.43
CA PRO A 41 -7.04 28.02 8.13
C PRO A 41 -5.74 27.24 8.01
N ARG A 42 -5.79 25.94 8.24
CA ARG A 42 -4.70 25.06 7.85
C ARG A 42 -4.63 25.22 6.35
N VAL A 43 -3.53 25.79 5.85
CA VAL A 43 -3.23 25.74 4.43
C VAL A 43 -3.17 24.24 4.10
N ASN A 44 -4.16 23.75 3.37
CA ASN A 44 -4.15 22.37 2.89
C ASN A 44 -2.93 22.27 1.96
N SER A 45 -1.86 21.65 2.47
CA SER A 45 -0.66 21.40 1.68
C SER A 45 -0.88 20.11 0.92
N PHE A 46 -0.58 20.13 -0.37
CA PHE A 46 -0.72 18.99 -1.25
C PHE A 46 0.66 18.55 -1.72
N PHE A 47 0.81 17.26 -2.03
CA PHE A 47 1.94 16.72 -2.77
C PHE A 47 1.50 16.37 -4.19
N ARG A 48 2.29 16.78 -5.18
CA ARG A 48 2.24 16.23 -6.54
C ARG A 48 3.04 14.95 -6.58
N VAL A 49 2.39 13.86 -6.96
CA VAL A 49 3.04 12.56 -7.20
C VAL A 49 3.52 12.51 -8.65
N VAL A 50 4.84 12.53 -8.85
CA VAL A 50 5.51 12.51 -10.17
C VAL A 50 6.23 11.17 -10.34
N LEU A 51 6.06 10.49 -11.46
CA LEU A 51 6.78 9.26 -11.77
C LEU A 51 8.25 9.58 -12.08
N SER A 52 9.18 8.91 -11.43
CA SER A 52 10.62 9.26 -11.52
C SER A 52 11.29 8.79 -12.82
N THR A 53 10.60 8.08 -13.71
CA THR A 53 11.19 7.55 -14.96
C THR A 53 10.29 7.81 -16.17
N PRO A 54 10.83 8.36 -17.29
CA PRO A 54 10.12 8.35 -18.55
C PRO A 54 9.99 6.90 -19.04
N ARG A 55 8.76 6.50 -19.34
CA ARG A 55 8.42 5.17 -19.88
C ARG A 55 9.37 4.82 -21.06
N PRO A 56 10.10 3.68 -21.04
CA PRO A 56 10.72 3.19 -22.26
C PRO A 56 9.60 2.79 -23.22
N LYS A 57 9.56 3.45 -24.36
CA LYS A 57 8.70 3.07 -25.47
C LYS A 57 9.35 1.85 -26.11
N ASN A 58 8.81 0.65 -25.83
CA ASN A 58 9.10 -0.52 -26.65
C ASN A 58 8.44 -0.30 -28.02
N ASP A 59 9.14 0.39 -28.92
CA ASP A 59 8.86 0.43 -30.36
C ASP A 59 9.94 -0.42 -31.05
N GLU A 60 9.63 -1.70 -31.23
CA GLU A 60 10.25 -2.53 -32.28
C GLU A 60 9.66 -2.05 -33.63
N SER A 61 10.50 -1.49 -34.48
CA SER A 61 10.20 -1.05 -35.87
C SER A 61 11.51 -1.15 -36.69
N PRO A 62 11.56 -1.10 -38.06
CA PRO A 62 10.53 -0.90 -39.11
C PRO A 62 10.78 -1.85 -40.36
N PRO A 63 10.40 -1.59 -41.65
CA PRO A 63 9.63 -0.51 -42.34
C PRO A 63 8.41 -1.04 -43.15
N GLU A 64 7.48 -0.22 -43.67
CA GLU A 64 7.56 0.48 -44.98
C GLU A 64 6.38 1.47 -45.17
N THR A 65 6.70 2.68 -45.65
CA THR A 65 6.02 3.43 -46.73
C THR A 65 4.79 4.34 -46.44
N SER A 66 5.11 5.64 -46.30
CA SER A 66 4.57 6.81 -47.06
C SER A 66 3.28 7.53 -46.63
N THR A 67 3.47 8.71 -45.99
CA THR A 67 3.21 10.06 -46.56
C THR A 67 2.46 11.06 -45.67
N SER A 68 3.11 12.24 -45.59
CA SER A 68 2.62 13.62 -45.33
C SER A 68 2.34 14.10 -43.91
N ALA A 69 3.09 15.16 -43.58
CA ALA A 69 3.09 15.97 -42.37
C ALA A 69 1.80 16.79 -42.19
N THR A 70 1.48 17.13 -40.93
CA THR A 70 1.34 18.50 -40.40
C THR A 70 1.07 18.43 -38.89
N GLY A 71 1.73 19.27 -38.09
CA GLY A 71 1.13 19.81 -36.86
C GLY A 71 1.51 19.18 -35.52
N ASP A 72 2.47 19.83 -34.86
CA ASP A 72 2.32 20.40 -33.50
C ASP A 72 2.12 19.46 -32.30
N GLY A 73 3.21 19.27 -31.54
CA GLY A 73 3.28 19.74 -30.16
C GLY A 73 2.19 19.31 -29.16
N GLY A 74 1.75 18.06 -29.18
CA GLY A 74 0.89 17.50 -28.14
C GLY A 74 1.66 17.10 -26.88
N VAL A 75 1.89 18.07 -25.99
CA VAL A 75 2.28 17.90 -24.58
C VAL A 75 1.60 16.68 -23.95
N ARG A 76 2.38 15.68 -23.52
CA ARG A 76 1.98 14.86 -22.38
C ARG A 76 2.76 15.36 -21.18
N ALA A 77 2.29 16.47 -20.63
CA ALA A 77 2.51 16.74 -19.22
C ALA A 77 2.02 15.49 -18.48
N GLU A 78 2.97 14.76 -17.91
CA GLU A 78 2.68 13.73 -16.92
C GLU A 78 1.81 14.39 -15.86
N SER A 79 0.51 14.08 -15.89
CA SER A 79 -0.46 14.61 -14.94
C SER A 79 -0.12 14.02 -13.58
N GLY A 80 0.78 14.69 -12.86
CA GLY A 80 1.03 14.39 -11.47
C GLY A 80 -0.29 14.50 -10.72
N GLU A 81 -0.60 13.48 -9.93
CA GLU A 81 -1.83 13.48 -9.13
C GLU A 81 -1.54 14.21 -7.82
N ASP A 82 -2.39 15.19 -7.49
CA ASP A 82 -2.31 15.95 -6.24
C ASP A 82 -3.02 15.17 -5.12
N ILE A 83 -2.29 14.82 -4.07
CA ILE A 83 -2.83 14.23 -2.84
C ILE A 83 -2.57 15.15 -1.65
N PRO A 84 -3.45 15.23 -0.66
CA PRO A 84 -3.19 16.01 0.54
C PRO A 84 -2.06 15.36 1.37
N GLU A 85 -1.34 16.18 2.13
CA GLU A 85 -0.21 15.76 2.97
C GLU A 85 -0.60 14.63 3.95
N GLU A 86 -1.83 14.64 4.48
CA GLU A 86 -2.35 13.57 5.35
C GLU A 86 -2.59 12.22 4.64
N GLU A 87 -2.73 12.21 3.32
CA GLU A 87 -2.91 10.99 2.52
C GLU A 87 -1.59 10.46 1.95
N ALA A 88 -0.51 11.26 2.01
CA ALA A 88 0.84 10.83 1.66
C ALA A 88 1.43 9.93 2.75
N VAL A 89 0.78 8.81 3.02
CA VAL A 89 1.17 7.82 4.04
C VAL A 89 1.53 6.49 3.39
N CYS A 90 2.56 5.84 3.91
CA CYS A 90 2.91 4.49 3.51
C CYS A 90 1.81 3.53 3.95
N ARG A 91 1.12 2.87 3.02
CA ARG A 91 0.03 1.94 3.35
C ARG A 91 0.43 0.67 4.11
N ILE A 92 1.74 0.40 4.23
CA ILE A 92 2.29 -0.78 4.89
C ILE A 92 2.57 -0.50 6.37
N CYS A 93 3.22 0.63 6.67
CA CYS A 93 3.60 1.00 8.03
C CYS A 93 2.77 2.14 8.63
N LEU A 94 1.91 2.77 7.82
CA LEU A 94 1.05 3.90 8.19
C LEU A 94 1.80 5.13 8.71
N VAL A 95 3.03 5.33 8.22
CA VAL A 95 3.87 6.50 8.52
C VAL A 95 3.92 7.40 7.30
N GLU A 96 3.97 8.71 7.51
CA GLU A 96 4.09 9.76 6.49
C GLU A 96 5.29 9.51 5.55
N LEU A 97 5.09 9.86 4.28
CA LEU A 97 6.11 9.84 3.24
C LEU A 97 6.73 11.23 3.15
N CYS A 98 8.06 11.31 3.18
CA CYS A 98 8.76 12.57 3.06
C CYS A 98 8.83 13.06 1.60
N GLU A 99 8.94 14.38 1.45
CA GLU A 99 9.37 15.01 0.20
C GLU A 99 10.79 14.53 -0.17
N GLY A 100 11.03 14.21 -1.44
CA GLY A 100 12.31 13.63 -1.91
C GLY A 100 12.14 12.20 -2.42
N GLY A 101 12.20 12.06 -3.75
CA GLY A 101 11.63 10.96 -4.52
C GLY A 101 12.41 9.65 -4.63
N GLU A 102 13.22 9.31 -3.65
CA GLU A 102 14.11 8.15 -3.78
C GLU A 102 13.59 6.93 -3.02
N THR A 103 12.74 7.17 -2.02
CA THR A 103 12.27 6.13 -1.10
C THR A 103 10.78 5.84 -1.22
N THR A 104 10.06 6.48 -2.14
CA THR A 104 8.61 6.28 -2.31
C THR A 104 8.29 5.49 -3.58
N LEU A 105 7.41 4.50 -3.45
CA LEU A 105 6.92 3.67 -4.54
C LEU A 105 5.40 3.76 -4.62
N LYS A 106 4.87 3.89 -5.84
CA LYS A 106 3.47 3.66 -6.15
C LYS A 106 3.27 2.19 -6.51
N MET A 107 2.38 1.52 -5.78
CA MET A 107 2.05 0.10 -5.98
C MET A 107 0.86 -0.05 -6.93
N GLU A 108 1.11 -0.23 -8.22
CA GLU A 108 0.04 -0.34 -9.22
C GLU A 108 -0.45 -1.79 -9.37
N CYS A 109 -1.75 -1.99 -9.21
CA CYS A 109 -2.48 -3.23 -9.49
C CYS A 109 -3.94 -2.87 -9.83
N SER A 110 -4.79 -3.85 -10.14
CA SER A 110 -6.20 -3.56 -10.47
C SER A 110 -7.10 -3.19 -9.29
N CYS A 111 -6.53 -3.03 -8.09
CA CYS A 111 -7.29 -2.45 -6.98
C CYS A 111 -7.57 -0.99 -7.30
N ARG A 112 -8.85 -0.60 -7.35
CA ARG A 112 -9.25 0.80 -7.41
C ARG A 112 -9.08 1.39 -6.01
N GLY A 113 -8.00 2.08 -5.77
CA GLY A 113 -7.75 2.81 -4.52
C GLY A 113 -6.97 4.08 -4.79
N GLU A 114 -7.13 5.06 -3.90
CA GLU A 114 -6.21 6.20 -3.76
C GLU A 114 -4.77 5.69 -3.80
N LEU A 115 -3.89 6.48 -4.43
CA LEU A 115 -2.51 6.13 -4.76
C LEU A 115 -1.90 5.22 -3.69
N ALA A 116 -1.66 3.95 -4.04
CA ALA A 116 -1.13 2.97 -3.09
C ALA A 116 0.37 3.22 -2.87
N LEU A 117 0.70 4.31 -2.18
CA LEU A 117 2.05 4.71 -1.88
C LEU A 117 2.63 3.88 -0.74
N ALA A 118 3.93 3.59 -0.84
CA ALA A 118 4.68 2.89 0.18
C ALA A 118 6.14 3.32 0.16
N HIS A 119 6.80 3.23 1.31
CA HIS A 119 8.25 3.25 1.33
C HIS A 119 8.81 2.08 0.52
N ARG A 120 9.92 2.32 -0.18
CA ARG A 120 10.69 1.34 -0.92
C ARG A 120 11.06 0.17 -0.02
N ASP A 121 11.58 0.46 1.17
CA ASP A 121 11.99 -0.58 2.12
C ASP A 121 10.79 -1.37 2.66
N CYS A 122 9.65 -0.72 2.88
CA CYS A 122 8.43 -1.40 3.28
C CYS A 122 7.94 -2.35 2.20
N ALA A 123 7.88 -1.89 0.93
CA ALA A 123 7.44 -2.71 -0.18
C ALA A 123 8.40 -3.88 -0.45
N VAL A 124 9.72 -3.62 -0.45
CA VAL A 124 10.74 -4.66 -0.62
C VAL A 124 10.61 -5.71 0.48
N LYS A 125 10.59 -5.31 1.76
CA LYS A 125 10.45 -6.24 2.89
C LYS A 125 9.17 -7.05 2.80
N TRP A 126 8.03 -6.41 2.48
CA TRP A 126 6.75 -7.08 2.32
C TRP A 126 6.82 -8.21 1.28
N PHE A 127 7.29 -7.89 0.07
CA PHE A 127 7.36 -8.87 -1.01
C PHE A 127 8.44 -9.92 -0.80
N SER A 128 9.54 -9.59 -0.12
CA SER A 128 10.57 -10.57 0.26
C SER A 128 10.04 -11.59 1.26
N ILE A 129 9.26 -11.16 2.27
CA ILE A 129 8.64 -12.08 3.24
C ILE A 129 7.57 -12.93 2.56
N LYS A 130 6.75 -12.31 1.69
CA LYS A 130 5.69 -13.00 0.97
C LYS A 130 6.21 -13.98 -0.08
N GLY A 131 7.37 -13.71 -0.69
CA GLY A 131 7.98 -14.52 -1.75
C GLY A 131 7.38 -14.33 -3.15
N ASN A 132 6.42 -13.41 -3.32
CA ASN A 132 5.86 -13.07 -4.64
C ASN A 132 5.35 -11.62 -4.66
N LYS A 133 5.10 -11.09 -5.86
CA LYS A 133 4.61 -9.72 -6.09
C LYS A 133 3.10 -9.64 -6.32
N THR A 134 2.34 -10.65 -5.91
CA THR A 134 0.89 -10.67 -6.17
C THR A 134 0.16 -9.82 -5.14
N CYS A 135 -0.83 -9.02 -5.55
CA CYS A 135 -1.68 -8.25 -4.64
C CYS A 135 -2.62 -9.19 -3.87
N ASP A 136 -2.78 -9.00 -2.55
CA ASP A 136 -3.68 -9.85 -1.76
C ASP A 136 -5.17 -9.57 -1.97
N VAL A 137 -5.49 -8.40 -2.53
CA VAL A 137 -6.87 -7.99 -2.79
C VAL A 137 -7.30 -8.43 -4.19
N CYS A 138 -6.68 -7.91 -5.24
CA CYS A 138 -7.09 -8.20 -6.63
C CYS A 138 -6.37 -9.41 -7.27
N LYS A 139 -5.46 -10.07 -6.55
CA LYS A 139 -4.71 -11.27 -7.01
C LYS A 139 -3.91 -11.09 -8.31
N GLN A 140 -3.63 -9.85 -8.71
CA GLN A 140 -2.79 -9.54 -9.88
C GLN A 140 -1.40 -9.09 -9.45
N GLU A 141 -0.44 -9.19 -10.37
CA GLU A 141 0.94 -8.75 -10.13
C GLU A 141 1.00 -7.24 -9.87
N VAL A 142 1.69 -6.86 -8.79
CA VAL A 142 1.91 -5.46 -8.41
C VAL A 142 3.13 -4.93 -9.16
N ARG A 143 2.96 -3.79 -9.82
CA ARG A 143 4.05 -3.01 -10.41
C ARG A 143 4.47 -1.92 -9.44
N ASN A 144 5.72 -1.98 -8.98
CA ASN A 144 6.30 -0.98 -8.10
C ASN A 144 6.93 0.12 -8.96
N LEU A 145 6.28 1.28 -9.04
CA LEU A 145 6.78 2.42 -9.80
C LEU A 145 7.45 3.44 -8.87
N PRO A 146 8.70 3.85 -9.12
CA PRO A 146 9.33 4.92 -8.35
C PRO A 146 8.61 6.24 -8.60
N VAL A 147 8.33 6.97 -7.52
CA VAL A 147 7.67 8.27 -7.57
C VAL A 147 8.35 9.27 -6.65
N THR A 148 8.25 10.54 -7.03
CA THR A 148 8.67 11.71 -6.27
C THR A 148 7.43 12.45 -5.76
N LEU A 149 7.42 12.77 -4.47
CA LEU A 149 6.45 13.70 -3.89
C LEU A 149 7.07 15.11 -3.92
N LEU A 150 6.35 16.07 -4.49
CA LEU A 150 6.74 17.48 -4.59
C LEU A 150 5.67 18.36 -3.93
N ARG A 151 6.07 19.26 -3.03
CA ARG A 151 5.15 20.18 -2.32
C ARG A 151 4.79 21.42 -3.16
#